data_AF-A0A931GXV9-F1
#
_entry.id   AF-A0A931GXV9-F1
#
_cell.length_a   1.000
_cell.length_b   1.000
_cell.length_c   1.000
_cell.angle_alpha   90.00
_cell.angle_beta   90.00
_cell.angle_gamma   90.00
#
_symmetry.space_group_name_H-M   'P 1'
#
loop_
_entity.id
_entity.type
_entity.pdbx_description
1 polymer ?
#
loop_
_entity_poly.entity_id
_entity_poly.type
_entity_poly.pdbx_seq_one_letter_code
_entity_poly.pdbx_strand_id
1 'polypeptide(L)'
;MPSTLYRPQRHQQVAEVVDLAAARARLRGTDLSGRTLLVRCSVALGDEEVLRHIGVCGDTTLEDFRGVIEKAFSLPQVDSPERFTHGYDDDGRLDPHDPLGRYLAHPGDELFFHWGLWTFQITALEDYLRDSATPTALCVAGAGSFPDSSFDIAAVNAQLLGPTAIQAVLGQTRPEVKDVVDRAPSLDFPALLKAMDLERPESMERRKRETLRSLPREKSPKARDAFWATVLAHSCMTDASTTDAVIEATMDALGYTEAHGNKVTAAGAKRLCSGSLVRLAGIGAYGPGSASAVDRLDVYRALLRRQGPAE
;
A
#
# COMPACT_ATOMS: atom_id res chain seq x y z
N MET A 1 28.12 7.50 -50.05
CA MET A 1 28.42 6.86 -48.76
C MET A 1 27.16 6.88 -47.91
N PRO A 2 26.70 5.72 -47.43
CA PRO A 2 25.35 5.52 -46.90
C PRO A 2 25.28 5.78 -45.39
N SER A 3 24.11 6.19 -44.89
CA SER A 3 23.73 5.91 -43.51
C SER A 3 22.28 5.46 -43.46
N THR A 4 22.12 4.31 -42.84
CA THR A 4 20.98 3.40 -42.84
C THR A 4 20.04 3.66 -41.68
N LEU A 5 18.75 3.74 -42.00
CA LEU A 5 17.63 3.12 -41.28
C LEU A 5 17.61 3.27 -39.74
N TYR A 6 16.93 4.33 -39.27
CA TYR A 6 16.26 4.29 -37.96
C TYR A 6 15.04 3.37 -38.08
N ARG A 7 15.13 2.18 -37.48
CA ARG A 7 14.04 1.20 -37.38
C ARG A 7 13.50 1.28 -35.94
N PRO A 8 12.18 1.43 -35.74
CA PRO A 8 11.62 1.57 -34.42
C PRO A 8 11.81 0.26 -33.64
N GLN A 9 12.35 0.36 -32.43
CA GLN A 9 12.26 -0.75 -31.47
C GLN A 9 10.77 -0.99 -31.23
N ARG A 10 10.31 -2.18 -31.61
CA ARG A 10 9.00 -2.71 -31.25
C ARG A 10 8.93 -2.68 -29.73
N HIS A 11 8.16 -1.74 -29.18
CA HIS A 11 7.56 -1.94 -27.87
C HIS A 11 6.83 -3.27 -27.96
N GLN A 12 7.29 -4.23 -27.17
CA GLN A 12 6.56 -5.46 -26.94
C GLN A 12 5.29 -5.02 -26.22
N GLN A 13 4.24 -4.75 -27.01
CA GLN A 13 2.89 -4.52 -26.56
C GLN A 13 2.48 -5.80 -25.83
N VAL A 14 2.72 -5.83 -24.52
CA VAL A 14 2.06 -6.79 -23.65
C VAL A 14 0.58 -6.43 -23.78
N ALA A 15 -0.20 -7.35 -24.36
CA ALA A 15 -1.64 -7.17 -24.41
C ALA A 15 -2.13 -6.96 -22.98
N GLU A 16 -2.78 -5.83 -22.75
CA GLU A 16 -3.49 -5.58 -21.50
C GLU A 16 -4.49 -6.73 -21.33
N VAL A 17 -4.27 -7.57 -20.30
CA VAL A 17 -5.21 -8.64 -19.98
C VAL A 17 -6.42 -7.97 -19.34
N VAL A 18 -7.33 -7.51 -20.19
CA VAL A 18 -8.58 -6.89 -19.78
C VAL A 18 -9.54 -8.00 -19.35
N ASP A 19 -9.95 -7.98 -18.09
CA ASP A 19 -11.13 -8.72 -17.68
C ASP A 19 -12.35 -8.14 -18.42
N LEU A 20 -12.81 -8.87 -19.44
CA LEU A 20 -13.91 -8.46 -20.30
C LEU A 20 -15.24 -8.32 -19.54
N ALA A 21 -15.42 -9.02 -18.41
CA ALA A 21 -16.59 -8.89 -17.57
C ALA A 21 -16.52 -7.58 -16.76
N ALA A 22 -15.37 -7.29 -16.14
CA ALA A 22 -15.13 -6.04 -15.44
C ALA A 22 -15.21 -4.83 -16.39
N ALA A 23 -14.63 -4.93 -17.60
CA ALA A 23 -14.71 -3.86 -18.61
C ALA A 23 -16.13 -3.60 -19.11
N ARG A 24 -16.96 -4.65 -19.24
CA ARG A 24 -18.38 -4.52 -19.61
C ARG A 24 -19.23 -3.94 -18.47
N ALA A 25 -18.94 -4.30 -17.22
CA ALA A 25 -19.56 -3.68 -16.05
C ALA A 25 -19.15 -2.20 -15.91
N ARG A 26 -17.90 -1.86 -16.30
CA ARG A 26 -17.37 -0.50 -16.39
C ARG A 26 -18.15 0.36 -17.37
N LEU A 27 -18.39 -0.16 -18.59
CA LEU A 27 -19.18 0.51 -19.63
C LEU A 27 -20.64 0.74 -19.22
N ARG A 28 -21.15 -0.03 -18.24
CA ARG A 28 -22.52 0.11 -17.72
C ARG A 28 -22.61 0.99 -16.47
N GLY A 29 -21.47 1.39 -15.88
CA GLY A 29 -21.44 2.20 -14.65
C GLY A 29 -22.00 1.48 -13.41
N THR A 30 -22.11 0.14 -13.44
CA THR A 30 -22.87 -0.61 -12.41
C THR A 30 -22.03 -1.37 -11.40
N ASP A 31 -20.73 -1.55 -11.62
CA ASP A 31 -19.85 -2.25 -10.66
C ASP A 31 -18.89 -1.27 -9.99
N LEU A 32 -19.38 -0.70 -8.88
CA LEU A 32 -18.61 0.18 -8.00
C LEU A 32 -17.69 -0.62 -7.07
N SER A 33 -18.06 -1.88 -6.77
CA SER A 33 -17.30 -2.80 -5.90
C SER A 33 -15.99 -3.28 -6.52
N GLY A 34 -15.90 -3.26 -7.85
CA GLY A 34 -14.71 -3.58 -8.63
C GLY A 34 -13.70 -2.44 -8.77
N ARG A 35 -13.89 -1.30 -8.08
CA ARG A 35 -12.98 -0.14 -8.17
C ARG A 35 -12.54 0.42 -6.83
N THR A 36 -11.29 0.89 -6.78
CA THR A 36 -10.79 1.77 -5.72
C THR A 36 -10.73 3.20 -6.26
N LEU A 37 -11.45 4.11 -5.61
CA LEU A 37 -11.39 5.54 -5.84
C LEU A 37 -10.23 6.12 -5.04
N LEU A 38 -9.33 6.84 -5.69
CA LEU A 38 -8.35 7.68 -5.01
C LEU A 38 -8.95 9.07 -4.86
N VAL A 39 -9.21 9.48 -3.62
CA VAL A 39 -9.79 10.78 -3.30
C VAL A 39 -8.80 11.64 -2.52
N ARG A 40 -8.82 12.94 -2.79
CA ARG A 40 -8.21 13.96 -1.95
C ARG A 40 -9.28 14.49 -1.01
N CYS A 41 -9.08 14.34 0.29
CA CYS A 41 -9.90 14.96 1.32
C CYS A 41 -9.10 16.07 1.98
N SER A 42 -9.63 17.30 2.05
CA SER A 42 -8.95 18.42 2.69
C SER A 42 -9.89 19.25 3.56
N VAL A 43 -9.33 19.88 4.59
CA VAL A 43 -10.03 20.81 5.48
C VAL A 43 -9.11 21.99 5.80
N ALA A 44 -9.68 23.20 5.80
CA ALA A 44 -8.99 24.40 6.21
C ALA A 44 -9.04 24.57 7.73
N LEU A 45 -7.89 24.83 8.34
CA LEU A 45 -7.69 25.03 9.78
C LEU A 45 -6.97 26.37 9.99
N GLY A 46 -7.74 27.46 10.02
CA GLY A 46 -7.18 28.81 9.97
C GLY A 46 -6.46 29.04 8.64
N ASP A 47 -5.17 29.34 8.70
CA ASP A 47 -4.32 29.55 7.52
C ASP A 47 -3.63 28.27 7.00
N GLU A 48 -3.85 27.13 7.68
CA GLU A 48 -3.27 25.84 7.29
C GLU A 48 -4.31 24.95 6.58
N GLU A 49 -3.85 24.14 5.63
CA GLU A 49 -4.65 23.09 5.01
C GLU A 49 -4.16 21.73 5.49
N VAL A 50 -5.08 20.94 6.03
CA VAL A 50 -4.83 19.52 6.35
C VAL A 50 -5.45 18.68 5.25
N LEU A 51 -4.67 17.77 4.68
CA LEU A 51 -5.12 16.93 3.56
C LEU A 51 -4.74 15.46 3.75
N ARG A 52 -5.57 14.58 3.18
CA ARG A 52 -5.36 13.14 3.10
C ARG A 52 -5.66 12.67 1.68
N HIS A 53 -4.80 11.81 1.16
CA HIS A 53 -5.09 11.03 -0.04
C HIS A 53 -5.52 9.64 0.43
N ILE A 54 -6.74 9.25 0.05
CA ILE A 54 -7.38 8.04 0.55
C ILE A 54 -7.82 7.20 -0.64
N GLY A 55 -7.34 5.96 -0.72
CA GLY A 55 -7.93 4.94 -1.59
C GLY A 55 -9.14 4.32 -0.87
N VAL A 56 -10.31 4.29 -1.50
CA VAL A 56 -11.54 3.74 -0.92
C VAL A 56 -12.33 2.96 -1.96
N CYS A 57 -13.02 1.88 -1.55
CA CYS A 57 -13.88 1.13 -2.47
C CYS A 57 -15.04 1.99 -2.98
N GLY A 58 -15.35 1.90 -4.28
CA GLY A 58 -16.42 2.70 -4.87
C GLY A 58 -17.82 2.40 -4.31
N ASP A 59 -18.02 1.19 -3.75
CA ASP A 59 -19.28 0.78 -3.11
C ASP A 59 -19.37 1.16 -1.61
N THR A 60 -18.33 1.78 -1.04
CA THR A 60 -18.36 2.26 0.35
C THR A 60 -19.46 3.30 0.48
N THR A 61 -20.36 3.11 1.45
CA THR A 61 -21.44 4.07 1.70
C THR A 61 -20.88 5.40 2.21
N LEU A 62 -21.61 6.50 2.02
CA LEU A 62 -21.21 7.78 2.62
C LEU A 62 -21.09 7.68 4.15
N GLU A 63 -21.95 6.91 4.81
CA GLU A 63 -21.86 6.61 6.25
C GLU A 63 -20.57 5.88 6.64
N ASP A 64 -20.17 4.87 5.89
CA ASP A 64 -18.90 4.17 6.15
C ASP A 64 -17.71 5.08 5.84
N PHE A 65 -17.82 5.91 4.80
CA PHE A 65 -16.78 6.87 4.43
C PHE A 65 -16.60 7.97 5.47
N ARG A 66 -17.65 8.40 6.17
CA ARG A 66 -17.53 9.23 7.40
C ARG A 66 -16.54 8.58 8.38
N GLY A 67 -16.73 7.29 8.68
CA GLY A 67 -15.83 6.56 9.58
C GLY A 67 -14.38 6.48 9.07
N VAL A 68 -14.17 6.52 7.74
CA VAL A 68 -12.84 6.62 7.14
C VAL A 68 -12.24 8.02 7.39
N ILE A 69 -13.01 9.10 7.19
CA ILE A 69 -12.56 10.47 7.45
C ILE A 69 -12.23 10.66 8.93
N GLU A 70 -13.09 10.20 9.83
CA GLU A 70 -12.88 10.26 11.29
C GLU A 70 -11.53 9.66 11.69
N LYS A 71 -11.20 8.48 11.17
CA LYS A 71 -9.92 7.82 11.44
C LYS A 71 -8.75 8.55 10.76
N ALA A 72 -8.91 8.99 9.51
CA ALA A 72 -7.82 9.60 8.73
C ALA A 72 -7.41 10.98 9.26
N PHE A 73 -8.35 11.71 9.85
CA PHE A 73 -8.11 13.03 10.46
C PHE A 73 -8.05 12.98 11.99
N SER A 74 -8.15 11.80 12.61
CA SER A 74 -8.20 11.64 14.07
C SER A 74 -9.26 12.52 14.73
N LEU A 75 -10.47 12.56 14.14
CA LEU A 75 -11.54 13.42 14.62
C LEU A 75 -11.96 12.99 16.04
N PRO A 76 -12.20 13.96 16.94
CA PRO A 76 -12.71 13.67 18.28
C PRO A 76 -14.01 12.88 18.25
N GLN A 77 -14.13 11.90 19.16
CA GLN A 77 -15.35 11.11 19.33
C GLN A 77 -16.38 11.90 20.15
N VAL A 78 -16.96 12.92 19.53
CA VAL A 78 -18.01 13.76 20.09
C VAL A 78 -19.23 13.75 19.17
N ASP A 79 -20.41 13.87 19.76
CA ASP A 79 -21.66 13.97 19.00
C ASP A 79 -21.73 15.35 18.33
N SER A 80 -21.45 15.37 17.03
CA SER A 80 -21.39 16.57 16.20
C SER A 80 -22.41 16.45 15.06
N PRO A 81 -23.15 17.53 14.72
CA PRO A 81 -23.98 17.52 13.53
C PRO A 81 -23.14 17.23 12.28
N GLU A 82 -23.60 16.29 11.48
CA GLU A 82 -22.84 15.78 10.35
C GLU A 82 -23.72 15.45 9.15
N ARG A 83 -23.16 15.61 7.96
CA ARG A 83 -23.85 15.33 6.68
C ARG A 83 -22.89 15.42 5.51
N PHE A 84 -23.29 14.79 4.40
CA PHE A 84 -22.68 15.00 3.09
C PHE A 84 -23.58 15.85 2.20
N THR A 85 -22.96 16.70 1.38
CA THR A 85 -23.65 17.61 0.46
C THR A 85 -22.94 17.71 -0.88
N HIS A 86 -23.68 18.11 -1.92
CA HIS A 86 -23.11 18.46 -3.22
C HIS A 86 -22.37 19.81 -3.21
N GLY A 87 -22.90 20.79 -2.47
CA GLY A 87 -22.36 22.14 -2.39
C GLY A 87 -21.63 22.43 -1.09
N TYR A 88 -20.65 23.32 -1.14
CA TYR A 88 -19.87 23.77 0.02
C TYR A 88 -20.75 24.45 1.08
N ASP A 89 -21.74 25.25 0.67
CA ASP A 89 -22.63 25.99 1.57
C ASP A 89 -23.80 25.14 2.11
N ASP A 90 -23.54 23.85 2.38
CA ASP A 90 -24.53 22.90 2.87
C ASP A 90 -25.75 22.70 1.94
N ASP A 91 -25.52 22.77 0.63
CA ASP A 91 -26.56 22.62 -0.38
C ASP A 91 -26.59 21.22 -1.00
N GLY A 92 -27.79 20.70 -1.26
CA GLY A 92 -27.99 19.39 -1.88
C GLY A 92 -27.54 18.24 -0.98
N ARG A 93 -28.20 18.06 0.16
CA ARG A 93 -27.95 16.95 1.10
C ARG A 93 -28.08 15.58 0.43
N LEU A 94 -27.11 14.71 0.71
CA LEU A 94 -27.02 13.35 0.16
C LEU A 94 -27.60 12.32 1.13
N ASP A 95 -28.04 11.18 0.59
CA ASP A 95 -28.45 10.02 1.37
C ASP A 95 -27.19 9.31 1.92
N PRO A 96 -27.03 9.15 3.25
CA PRO A 96 -25.85 8.52 3.84
C PRO A 96 -25.63 7.06 3.39
N HIS A 97 -26.66 6.39 2.88
CA HIS A 97 -26.58 4.99 2.45
C HIS A 97 -26.23 4.84 0.97
N ASP A 98 -26.14 5.94 0.21
CA ASP A 98 -25.66 5.90 -1.16
C ASP A 98 -24.15 5.58 -1.21
N PRO A 99 -23.70 4.82 -2.23
CA PRO A 99 -22.30 4.53 -2.41
C PRO A 99 -21.52 5.76 -2.89
N LEU A 100 -20.31 5.94 -2.38
CA LEU A 100 -19.43 7.07 -2.70
C LEU A 100 -19.17 7.20 -4.21
N GLY A 101 -18.97 6.08 -4.90
CA GLY A 101 -18.71 6.05 -6.34
C GLY A 101 -19.89 6.46 -7.22
N ARG A 102 -21.09 6.64 -6.64
CA ARG A 102 -22.22 7.30 -7.32
C ARG A 102 -21.95 8.79 -7.54
N TYR A 103 -21.25 9.42 -6.61
CA TYR A 103 -21.00 10.87 -6.58
C TYR A 103 -19.61 11.24 -7.08
N LEU A 104 -18.65 10.34 -6.92
CA LEU A 104 -17.24 10.50 -7.31
C LEU A 104 -16.90 9.56 -8.48
N ALA A 105 -17.63 9.67 -9.58
CA ALA A 105 -17.53 8.74 -10.71
C ALA A 105 -16.33 9.06 -11.62
N HIS A 106 -15.92 10.33 -11.66
CA HIS A 106 -14.91 10.85 -12.56
C HIS A 106 -13.89 11.74 -11.82
N PRO A 107 -12.64 11.78 -12.27
CA PRO A 107 -11.66 12.76 -11.79
C PRO A 107 -12.20 14.19 -11.82
N GLY A 108 -12.07 14.89 -10.71
CA GLY A 108 -12.58 16.24 -10.51
C GLY A 108 -14.01 16.33 -9.98
N ASP A 109 -14.74 15.21 -9.86
CA ASP A 109 -16.01 15.21 -9.13
C ASP A 109 -15.77 15.53 -7.65
N GLU A 110 -16.71 16.25 -7.04
CA GLU A 110 -16.58 16.75 -5.68
C GLU A 110 -17.82 16.53 -4.83
N LEU A 111 -17.60 16.37 -3.53
CA LEU A 111 -18.61 16.44 -2.49
C LEU A 111 -18.02 16.99 -1.21
N PHE A 112 -18.88 17.42 -0.30
CA PHE A 112 -18.48 18.04 0.95
C PHE A 112 -19.01 17.23 2.13
N PHE A 113 -18.16 17.04 3.13
CA PHE A 113 -18.53 16.46 4.40
C PHE A 113 -18.47 17.53 5.48
N HIS A 114 -19.57 17.72 6.18
CA HIS A 114 -19.68 18.67 7.28
C HIS A 114 -19.62 17.92 8.60
N TRP A 115 -18.79 18.39 9.52
CA TRP A 115 -18.69 17.85 10.87
C TRP A 115 -18.56 19.01 11.87
N GLY A 116 -19.65 19.31 12.57
CA GLY A 116 -19.75 20.49 13.41
C GLY A 116 -19.56 21.78 12.59
N LEU A 117 -18.48 22.52 12.86
CA LEU A 117 -18.12 23.75 12.14
C LEU A 117 -17.11 23.52 11.01
N TRP A 118 -16.64 22.29 10.83
CA TRP A 118 -15.63 21.95 9.84
C TRP A 118 -16.28 21.43 8.56
N THR A 119 -15.74 21.87 7.42
CA THR A 119 -16.15 21.39 6.10
C THR A 119 -14.95 20.76 5.40
N PHE A 120 -15.06 19.48 5.11
CA PHE A 120 -14.08 18.71 4.36
C PHE A 120 -14.49 18.70 2.89
N GLN A 121 -13.60 19.11 2.01
CA GLN A 121 -13.76 18.96 0.57
C GLN A 121 -13.17 17.62 0.14
N ILE A 122 -13.97 16.83 -0.57
CA ILE A 122 -13.57 15.51 -1.09
C ILE A 122 -13.62 15.58 -2.61
N THR A 123 -12.46 15.43 -3.25
CA THR A 123 -12.30 15.48 -4.70
C THR A 123 -11.81 14.13 -5.22
N ALA A 124 -12.47 13.58 -6.23
CA ALA A 124 -12.00 12.39 -6.93
C ALA A 124 -10.75 12.71 -7.76
N LEU A 125 -9.69 11.92 -7.62
CA LEU A 125 -8.47 12.08 -8.41
C LEU A 125 -8.39 11.05 -9.52
N GLU A 126 -8.47 9.76 -9.18
CA GLU A 126 -8.30 8.63 -10.10
C GLU A 126 -9.12 7.43 -9.64
N ASP A 127 -9.39 6.47 -10.54
CA ASP A 127 -9.98 5.18 -10.21
C ASP A 127 -9.10 4.01 -10.71
N TYR A 128 -8.88 3.04 -9.83
CA TYR A 128 -8.10 1.84 -10.13
C TYR A 128 -8.97 0.59 -10.07
N LEU A 129 -8.61 -0.41 -10.86
CA LEU A 129 -9.17 -1.75 -10.70
C LEU A 129 -8.71 -2.33 -9.36
N ARG A 130 -9.62 -2.99 -8.64
CA ARG A 130 -9.33 -3.68 -7.39
C ARG A 130 -9.64 -5.16 -7.48
N ASP A 131 -8.96 -5.90 -6.63
CA ASP A 131 -9.26 -7.28 -6.31
C ASP A 131 -9.69 -7.40 -4.84
N SER A 132 -9.96 -8.63 -4.39
CA SER A 132 -10.34 -8.91 -3.01
C SER A 132 -9.20 -8.72 -1.98
N ALA A 133 -7.95 -8.58 -2.45
CA ALA A 133 -6.81 -8.36 -1.58
C ALA A 133 -6.60 -6.87 -1.27
N THR A 134 -7.13 -6.00 -2.12
CA THR A 134 -7.11 -4.54 -1.93
C THR A 134 -7.95 -4.14 -0.71
N PRO A 135 -7.40 -3.39 0.27
CA PRO A 135 -8.17 -2.88 1.40
C PRO A 135 -9.41 -2.08 0.97
N THR A 136 -10.46 -2.10 1.80
CA THR A 136 -11.66 -1.28 1.57
C THR A 136 -11.34 0.21 1.65
N ALA A 137 -10.47 0.61 2.59
CA ALA A 137 -9.97 1.97 2.70
C ALA A 137 -8.49 1.96 3.13
N LEU A 138 -7.70 2.89 2.60
CA LEU A 138 -6.29 3.08 2.94
C LEU A 138 -5.88 4.54 2.73
N CYS A 139 -5.26 5.17 3.73
CA CYS A 139 -4.62 6.46 3.58
C CYS A 139 -3.25 6.27 2.92
N VAL A 140 -3.03 6.81 1.72
CA VAL A 140 -1.79 6.61 0.95
C VAL A 140 -0.80 7.76 1.10
N ALA A 141 -1.28 8.95 1.45
CA ALA A 141 -0.47 10.11 1.75
C ALA A 141 -1.27 11.13 2.57
N GLY A 142 -0.59 12.07 3.22
CA GLY A 142 -1.24 13.16 3.93
C GLY A 142 -0.24 14.21 4.40
N ALA A 143 -0.76 15.39 4.70
CA ALA A 143 -0.01 16.49 5.26
C ALA A 143 -0.86 17.27 6.27
N GLY A 144 -0.20 17.89 7.24
CA GLY A 144 -0.84 18.66 8.30
C GLY A 144 -1.49 17.79 9.39
N SER A 145 -1.70 18.42 10.54
CA SER A 145 -2.28 17.82 11.73
C SER A 145 -3.63 18.46 12.04
N PHE A 146 -4.62 17.63 12.34
CA PHE A 146 -5.88 18.13 12.91
C PHE A 146 -5.63 18.50 14.39
N PRO A 147 -6.37 19.47 14.99
CA PRO A 147 -6.17 19.90 16.37
C PRO A 147 -5.98 18.75 17.36
N ASP A 148 -5.02 18.92 18.27
CA ASP A 148 -4.67 17.96 19.33
C ASP A 148 -4.23 16.56 18.85
N SER A 149 -3.87 16.42 17.57
CA SER A 149 -3.38 15.16 16.99
C SER A 149 -2.10 15.38 16.18
N SER A 150 -1.31 14.31 16.01
CA SER A 150 -0.23 14.26 15.02
C SER A 150 -0.60 13.27 13.92
N PHE A 151 -0.32 13.60 12.67
CA PHE A 151 -0.55 12.67 11.57
C PHE A 151 0.49 11.54 11.57
N ASP A 152 0.00 10.31 11.75
CA ASP A 152 0.77 9.08 11.60
C ASP A 152 -0.02 8.15 10.66
N ILE A 153 0.49 7.99 9.44
CA ILE A 153 -0.15 7.19 8.40
C ILE A 153 -0.24 5.71 8.78
N ALA A 154 0.74 5.17 9.50
CA ALA A 154 0.74 3.77 9.93
C ALA A 154 -0.33 3.54 11.01
N ALA A 155 -0.45 4.46 11.97
CA ALA A 155 -1.50 4.41 12.98
C ALA A 155 -2.90 4.57 12.37
N VAL A 156 -3.08 5.46 11.39
CA VAL A 156 -4.33 5.63 10.64
C VAL A 156 -4.69 4.34 9.90
N ASN A 157 -3.76 3.76 9.14
CA ASN A 157 -4.02 2.57 8.34
C ASN A 157 -4.26 1.33 9.21
N ALA A 158 -3.63 1.24 10.39
CA ALA A 158 -3.97 0.21 11.36
C ALA A 158 -5.44 0.28 11.81
N GLN A 159 -5.98 1.49 12.00
CA GLN A 159 -7.40 1.70 12.35
C GLN A 159 -8.35 1.44 11.18
N LEU A 160 -7.93 1.76 9.95
CA LEU A 160 -8.73 1.51 8.73
C LEU A 160 -8.79 0.02 8.41
N LEU A 161 -7.67 -0.70 8.47
CA LEU A 161 -7.63 -2.15 8.28
C LEU A 161 -8.37 -2.90 9.39
N GLY A 162 -8.20 -2.44 10.63
CA GLY A 162 -8.77 -3.04 11.82
C GLY A 162 -7.99 -4.27 12.33
N PRO A 163 -8.11 -4.57 13.63
CA PRO A 163 -7.28 -5.58 14.30
C PRO A 163 -7.47 -6.99 13.72
N THR A 164 -8.70 -7.34 13.33
CA THR A 164 -9.01 -8.67 12.77
C THR A 164 -8.27 -8.91 11.46
N ALA A 165 -8.27 -7.95 10.54
CA ALA A 165 -7.58 -8.07 9.26
C ALA A 165 -6.06 -8.13 9.44
N ILE A 166 -5.52 -7.30 10.36
CA ILE A 166 -4.10 -7.31 10.72
C ILE A 166 -3.70 -8.68 11.28
N GLN A 167 -4.47 -9.24 12.21
CA GLN A 167 -4.16 -10.56 12.77
C GLN A 167 -4.25 -11.67 11.72
N ALA A 168 -5.23 -11.61 10.81
CA ALA A 168 -5.36 -12.57 9.72
C ALA A 168 -4.12 -12.55 8.81
N VAL A 169 -3.69 -11.36 8.34
CA VAL A 169 -2.54 -11.25 7.44
C VAL A 169 -1.22 -11.63 8.14
N LEU A 170 -1.03 -11.23 9.40
CA LEU A 170 0.15 -11.62 10.17
C LEU A 170 0.17 -13.13 10.47
N GLY A 171 -0.99 -13.77 10.60
CA GLY A 171 -1.11 -15.22 10.77
C GLY A 171 -0.63 -16.03 9.54
N GLN A 172 -0.78 -15.44 8.35
CA GLN A 172 -0.32 -15.98 7.06
C GLN A 172 1.14 -15.64 6.75
N THR A 173 1.74 -14.74 7.51
CA THR A 173 3.11 -14.24 7.30
C THR A 173 4.14 -15.10 8.05
N ARG A 174 5.38 -15.19 7.54
CA ARG A 174 6.47 -15.88 8.25
C ARG A 174 6.72 -15.26 9.64
N PRO A 175 7.04 -16.07 10.66
CA PRO A 175 7.32 -15.57 12.01
C PRO A 175 8.42 -14.51 12.06
N GLU A 176 9.48 -14.66 11.24
CA GLU A 176 10.58 -13.69 11.21
C GLU A 176 10.18 -12.35 10.60
N VAL A 177 9.28 -12.36 9.63
CA VAL A 177 8.73 -11.12 9.04
C VAL A 177 7.79 -10.47 10.04
N LYS A 178 6.93 -11.27 10.69
CA LYS A 178 6.05 -10.78 11.77
C LYS A 178 6.86 -10.08 12.87
N ASP A 179 7.96 -10.68 13.31
CA ASP A 179 8.84 -10.07 14.31
C ASP A 179 9.43 -8.73 13.87
N VAL A 180 9.78 -8.56 12.59
CA VAL A 180 10.21 -7.26 12.04
C VAL A 180 9.08 -6.26 12.03
N VAL A 181 7.87 -6.65 11.61
CA VAL A 181 6.68 -5.78 11.60
C VAL A 181 6.31 -5.31 13.01
N ASP A 182 6.31 -6.22 13.98
CA ASP A 182 5.99 -5.92 15.38
C ASP A 182 7.00 -4.95 16.01
N ARG A 183 8.29 -5.01 15.59
CA ARG A 183 9.36 -4.12 16.06
C ARG A 183 9.48 -2.80 15.28
N ALA A 184 8.80 -2.65 14.15
CA ALA A 184 8.81 -1.44 13.33
C ALA A 184 7.40 -0.86 13.11
N PRO A 185 6.65 -0.51 14.19
CA PRO A 185 5.24 -0.13 14.11
C PRO A 185 4.99 1.21 13.40
N SER A 186 6.01 2.05 13.25
CA SER A 186 5.95 3.31 12.50
C SER A 186 5.89 3.10 10.97
N LEU A 187 6.05 1.87 10.50
CA LEU A 187 5.96 1.50 9.09
C LEU A 187 4.68 0.72 8.82
N ASP A 188 3.99 1.08 7.74
CA ASP A 188 2.69 0.50 7.37
C ASP A 188 2.82 -0.84 6.63
N PHE A 189 3.59 -1.78 7.20
CA PHE A 189 3.73 -3.12 6.64
C PHE A 189 2.46 -3.96 6.64
N PRO A 190 1.53 -3.86 7.60
CA PRO A 190 0.28 -4.62 7.52
C PRO A 190 -0.52 -4.33 6.24
N ALA A 191 -0.57 -3.07 5.79
CA ALA A 191 -1.21 -2.71 4.52
C ALA A 191 -0.49 -3.34 3.32
N LEU A 192 0.85 -3.28 3.29
CA LEU A 192 1.67 -3.94 2.26
C LEU A 192 1.39 -5.45 2.23
N LEU A 193 1.47 -6.14 3.37
CA LEU A 193 1.26 -7.58 3.44
C LEU A 193 -0.15 -7.97 3.01
N LYS A 194 -1.15 -7.14 3.30
CA LYS A 194 -2.53 -7.35 2.83
C LYS A 194 -2.61 -7.24 1.32
N ALA A 195 -2.00 -6.20 0.74
CA ALA A 195 -1.93 -6.00 -0.71
C ALA A 195 -1.13 -7.10 -1.44
N MET A 196 -0.18 -7.74 -0.75
CA MET A 196 0.58 -8.85 -1.32
C MET A 196 -0.26 -10.11 -1.56
N ASP A 197 -1.46 -10.24 -0.98
CA ASP A 197 -2.33 -11.41 -1.14
C ASP A 197 -1.57 -12.73 -0.88
N LEU A 198 -1.08 -12.88 0.34
CA LEU A 198 -0.20 -13.99 0.71
C LEU A 198 -0.86 -15.37 0.61
N GLU A 199 -2.13 -15.53 0.26
CA GLU A 199 -2.75 -16.85 0.01
C GLU A 199 -2.86 -17.21 -1.48
N ARG A 200 -2.58 -16.26 -2.37
CA ARG A 200 -2.67 -16.45 -3.82
C ARG A 200 -1.86 -17.66 -4.30
N PRO A 201 -2.45 -18.61 -5.06
CA PRO A 201 -1.70 -19.75 -5.58
C PRO A 201 -0.50 -19.28 -6.42
N GLU A 202 0.68 -19.80 -6.11
CA GLU A 202 1.91 -19.47 -6.84
C GLU A 202 2.14 -20.50 -7.95
N SER A 203 2.26 -20.04 -9.19
CA SER A 203 2.77 -20.88 -10.28
C SER A 203 4.30 -20.83 -10.31
N MET A 204 4.94 -21.39 -9.29
CA MET A 204 6.40 -21.33 -9.15
C MET A 204 7.09 -22.68 -9.26
N GLU A 205 8.15 -22.72 -10.09
CA GLU A 205 9.03 -23.88 -10.25
C GLU A 205 9.58 -24.38 -8.91
N ARG A 206 9.71 -25.72 -8.79
CA ARG A 206 10.17 -26.38 -7.55
C ARG A 206 11.52 -25.85 -7.07
N ARG A 207 12.46 -25.62 -7.99
CA ARG A 207 13.82 -25.12 -7.68
C ARG A 207 13.81 -23.72 -7.06
N LYS A 208 12.93 -22.83 -7.52
CA LYS A 208 12.77 -21.50 -6.92
C LYS A 208 12.21 -21.63 -5.50
N ARG A 209 11.19 -22.48 -5.30
CA ARG A 209 10.62 -22.76 -3.97
C ARG A 209 11.66 -23.34 -3.00
N GLU A 210 12.47 -24.30 -3.43
CA GLU A 210 13.59 -24.84 -2.63
C GLU A 210 14.60 -23.74 -2.26
N THR A 211 14.90 -22.84 -3.19
CA THR A 211 15.78 -21.69 -2.92
C THR A 211 15.18 -20.78 -1.84
N LEU A 212 13.89 -20.43 -1.93
CA LEU A 212 13.21 -19.56 -0.97
C LEU A 212 13.06 -20.17 0.43
N ARG A 213 12.90 -21.49 0.53
CA ARG A 213 12.93 -22.23 1.81
C ARG A 213 14.29 -22.11 2.51
N SER A 214 15.36 -21.89 1.74
CA SER A 214 16.71 -21.80 2.28
C SER A 214 17.08 -20.42 2.82
N LEU A 215 16.19 -19.42 2.69
CA LEU A 215 16.41 -18.02 3.07
C LEU A 215 15.72 -17.64 4.39
N PRO A 216 16.31 -16.73 5.20
CA PRO A 216 17.63 -16.11 5.01
C PRO A 216 18.82 -17.05 5.26
N ARG A 217 19.98 -16.75 4.67
CA ARG A 217 21.26 -17.44 4.89
C ARG A 217 22.08 -16.84 6.04
N GLU A 218 21.74 -15.61 6.42
CA GLU A 218 22.42 -14.83 7.43
C GLU A 218 22.19 -15.42 8.82
N LYS A 219 23.23 -15.44 9.65
CA LYS A 219 23.20 -16.03 10.99
C LYS A 219 23.02 -15.01 12.11
N SER A 220 23.52 -13.78 11.94
CA SER A 220 23.39 -12.76 12.96
C SER A 220 22.01 -12.10 12.91
N PRO A 221 21.44 -11.68 14.06
CA PRO A 221 20.14 -11.01 14.10
C PRO A 221 20.07 -9.79 13.17
N LYS A 222 21.07 -8.89 13.26
CA LYS A 222 21.16 -7.69 12.43
C LYS A 222 21.15 -7.99 10.93
N ALA A 223 21.81 -9.06 10.49
CA ALA A 223 21.88 -9.42 9.09
C ALA A 223 20.59 -10.10 8.58
N ARG A 224 19.89 -10.85 9.44
CA ARG A 224 18.55 -11.39 9.14
C ARG A 224 17.52 -10.28 9.03
N ASP A 225 17.57 -9.30 9.93
CA ASP A 225 16.69 -8.13 9.88
C ASP A 225 16.97 -7.28 8.63
N ALA A 226 18.24 -7.06 8.28
CA ALA A 226 18.62 -6.40 7.04
C ALA A 226 18.09 -7.14 5.78
N PHE A 227 18.05 -8.47 5.81
CA PHE A 227 17.42 -9.26 4.74
C PHE A 227 15.92 -8.98 4.66
N TRP A 228 15.19 -9.07 5.77
CA TRP A 228 13.74 -8.87 5.77
C TRP A 228 13.33 -7.43 5.46
N ALA A 229 14.08 -6.44 5.94
CA ALA A 229 13.93 -5.04 5.53
C ALA A 229 14.09 -4.88 4.01
N THR A 230 15.09 -5.52 3.42
CA THR A 230 15.31 -5.50 1.97
C THR A 230 14.18 -6.18 1.20
N VAL A 231 13.68 -7.33 1.69
CA VAL A 231 12.57 -8.04 1.07
C VAL A 231 11.28 -7.23 1.12
N LEU A 232 10.94 -6.65 2.28
CA LEU A 232 9.74 -5.81 2.46
C LEU A 232 9.82 -4.58 1.55
N ALA A 233 10.95 -3.88 1.50
CA ALA A 233 11.14 -2.73 0.63
C ALA A 233 10.97 -3.06 -0.86
N HIS A 234 11.56 -4.17 -1.32
CA HIS A 234 11.39 -4.59 -2.71
C HIS A 234 9.98 -5.07 -3.04
N SER A 235 9.22 -5.54 -2.04
CA SER A 235 7.83 -5.95 -2.23
C SER A 235 6.92 -4.77 -2.56
N CYS A 236 7.32 -3.54 -2.21
CA CYS A 236 6.61 -2.32 -2.59
C CYS A 236 6.64 -2.04 -4.11
N MET A 237 7.54 -2.67 -4.87
CA MET A 237 7.67 -2.48 -6.33
C MET A 237 7.87 -1.02 -6.77
N THR A 238 8.56 -0.23 -5.95
CA THR A 238 8.90 1.18 -6.23
C THR A 238 10.26 1.33 -6.91
N ASP A 239 10.65 2.56 -7.22
CA ASP A 239 11.99 2.85 -7.73
C ASP A 239 13.08 2.61 -6.65
N ALA A 240 14.34 2.66 -7.09
CA ALA A 240 15.48 2.36 -6.24
C ALA A 240 15.64 3.33 -5.07
N SER A 241 15.30 4.62 -5.24
CA SER A 241 15.46 5.63 -4.19
C SER A 241 14.43 5.42 -3.07
N THR A 242 13.17 5.17 -3.43
CA THR A 242 12.13 4.83 -2.45
C THR A 242 12.41 3.48 -1.79
N THR A 243 12.87 2.49 -2.55
CA THR A 243 13.28 1.20 -1.98
C THR A 243 14.36 1.40 -0.92
N ASP A 244 15.39 2.20 -1.19
CA ASP A 244 16.48 2.46 -0.25
C ASP A 244 16.00 3.20 0.98
N ALA A 245 15.12 4.19 0.82
CA ALA A 245 14.51 4.90 1.94
C ALA A 245 13.70 3.96 2.86
N VAL A 246 12.94 3.00 2.30
CA VAL A 246 12.20 2.01 3.10
C VAL A 246 13.17 1.10 3.86
N ILE A 247 14.25 0.64 3.23
CA ILE A 247 15.27 -0.18 3.91
C ILE A 247 15.88 0.58 5.09
N GLU A 248 16.29 1.83 4.87
CA GLU A 248 16.92 2.66 5.90
C GLU A 248 15.96 2.97 7.05
N ALA A 249 14.71 3.36 6.73
CA ALA A 249 13.68 3.59 7.74
C ALA A 249 13.37 2.33 8.56
N THR A 250 13.35 1.16 7.92
CA THR A 250 13.16 -0.11 8.63
C THR A 250 14.32 -0.40 9.58
N MET A 251 15.56 -0.26 9.11
CA MET A 251 16.74 -0.51 9.95
C MET A 251 16.83 0.47 11.13
N ASP A 252 16.44 1.73 10.92
CA ASP A 252 16.35 2.76 11.95
C ASP A 252 15.27 2.42 12.99
N ALA A 253 14.07 2.03 12.55
CA ALA A 253 12.96 1.61 13.41
C ALA A 253 13.32 0.38 14.27
N LEU A 254 14.10 -0.56 13.72
CA LEU A 254 14.63 -1.72 14.44
C LEU A 254 15.77 -1.37 15.42
N GLY A 255 16.21 -0.11 15.47
CA GLY A 255 17.24 0.37 16.39
C GLY A 255 18.67 0.03 15.98
N TYR A 256 18.93 -0.31 14.72
CA TYR A 256 20.28 -0.64 14.26
C TYR A 256 21.07 0.58 13.80
N THR A 257 22.30 0.67 14.27
CA THR A 257 23.29 1.69 13.85
C THR A 257 24.57 1.04 13.31
N GLU A 258 25.33 1.80 12.52
CA GLU A 258 26.69 1.49 12.10
C GLU A 258 27.71 1.94 13.17
N ALA A 259 29.00 1.82 12.85
CA ALA A 259 30.06 2.33 13.70
C ALA A 259 29.86 3.84 13.96
N HIS A 260 30.23 4.28 15.17
CA HIS A 260 30.09 5.67 15.62
C HIS A 260 28.63 6.18 15.74
N GLY A 261 27.64 5.28 15.76
CA GLY A 261 26.24 5.66 15.98
C GLY A 261 25.51 6.19 14.75
N ASN A 262 26.12 6.09 13.56
CA ASN A 262 25.48 6.49 12.31
C ASN A 262 24.33 5.55 11.94
N LYS A 263 23.32 6.04 11.21
CA LYS A 263 22.24 5.20 10.69
C LYS A 263 22.77 4.15 9.71
N VAL A 264 22.12 2.98 9.66
CA VAL A 264 22.44 1.94 8.67
C VAL A 264 21.93 2.37 7.30
N THR A 265 22.86 2.52 6.35
CA THR A 265 22.52 2.85 4.96
C THR A 265 21.90 1.65 4.25
N ALA A 266 21.11 1.88 3.19
CA ALA A 266 20.55 0.80 2.37
C ALA A 266 21.65 -0.09 1.78
N ALA A 267 22.75 0.51 1.33
CA ALA A 267 23.93 -0.21 0.87
C ALA A 267 24.58 -1.04 1.99
N GLY A 268 24.63 -0.52 3.21
CA GLY A 268 25.08 -1.22 4.41
C GLY A 268 24.21 -2.43 4.73
N ALA A 269 22.89 -2.26 4.76
CA ALA A 269 21.92 -3.33 4.95
C ALA A 269 22.09 -4.44 3.88
N LYS A 270 22.15 -4.07 2.60
CA LYS A 270 22.35 -5.02 1.49
C LYS A 270 23.66 -5.80 1.59
N ARG A 271 24.74 -5.18 2.11
CA ARG A 271 26.02 -5.89 2.36
C ARG A 271 25.86 -6.94 3.47
N LEU A 272 25.14 -6.62 4.54
CA LEU A 272 24.89 -7.54 5.65
C LEU A 272 24.14 -8.81 5.21
N CYS A 273 23.25 -8.70 4.23
CA CYS A 273 22.45 -9.82 3.71
C CYS A 273 22.86 -10.33 2.32
N SER A 274 24.10 -10.07 1.91
CA SER A 274 24.59 -10.41 0.56
C SER A 274 24.46 -11.90 0.20
N GLY A 275 24.61 -12.80 1.17
CA GLY A 275 24.47 -14.24 0.95
C GLY A 275 23.08 -14.63 0.45
N SER A 276 22.04 -14.06 1.03
CA SER A 276 20.67 -14.23 0.56
C SER A 276 20.36 -13.47 -0.72
N LEU A 277 20.89 -12.25 -0.89
CA LEU A 277 20.67 -11.47 -2.11
C LEU A 277 21.25 -12.16 -3.35
N VAL A 278 22.39 -12.85 -3.24
CA VAL A 278 22.94 -13.68 -4.33
C VAL A 278 21.97 -14.78 -4.74
N ARG A 279 21.27 -15.40 -3.78
CA ARG A 279 20.26 -16.44 -4.07
C ARG A 279 19.01 -15.86 -4.72
N LEU A 280 18.54 -14.70 -4.26
CA LEU A 280 17.42 -13.99 -4.87
C LEU A 280 17.75 -13.55 -6.30
N ALA A 281 18.96 -13.04 -6.55
CA ALA A 281 19.43 -12.72 -7.89
C ALA A 281 19.46 -13.95 -8.81
N GLY A 282 19.92 -15.10 -8.29
CA GLY A 282 19.97 -16.36 -9.04
C GLY A 282 18.61 -16.90 -9.49
N ILE A 283 17.50 -16.44 -8.90
CA ILE A 283 16.13 -16.80 -9.32
C ILE A 283 15.39 -15.64 -10.00
N GLY A 284 16.09 -14.54 -10.29
CA GLY A 284 15.55 -13.36 -10.96
C GLY A 284 14.75 -12.42 -10.06
N ALA A 285 14.80 -12.56 -8.73
CA ALA A 285 14.03 -11.70 -7.83
C ALA A 285 14.73 -10.36 -7.53
N TYR A 286 16.05 -10.29 -7.68
CA TYR A 286 16.86 -9.14 -7.26
C TYR A 286 17.97 -8.81 -8.26
N GLY A 287 18.32 -7.53 -8.37
CA GLY A 287 19.47 -7.04 -9.15
C GLY A 287 19.16 -6.68 -10.62
N PRO A 288 20.18 -6.28 -11.39
CA PRO A 288 20.02 -5.71 -12.74
C PRO A 288 19.38 -6.65 -13.77
N GLY A 289 19.52 -7.97 -13.58
CA GLY A 289 18.93 -9.01 -14.43
C GLY A 289 17.62 -9.58 -13.88
N SER A 290 16.91 -8.82 -13.05
CA SER A 290 15.69 -9.31 -12.42
C SER A 290 14.55 -9.49 -13.41
N ALA A 291 13.64 -10.41 -13.09
CA ALA A 291 12.48 -10.75 -13.88
C ALA A 291 11.45 -9.60 -13.89
N SER A 292 10.34 -9.81 -14.60
CA SER A 292 9.23 -8.85 -14.63
C SER A 292 8.71 -8.54 -13.22
N ALA A 293 8.08 -7.39 -13.02
CA ALA A 293 7.51 -7.04 -11.71
C ALA A 293 6.51 -8.11 -11.21
N VAL A 294 5.72 -8.68 -12.12
CA VAL A 294 4.76 -9.76 -11.81
C VAL A 294 5.47 -11.01 -11.31
N ASP A 295 6.51 -11.48 -12.01
CA ASP A 295 7.27 -12.66 -11.58
C ASP A 295 7.97 -12.43 -10.24
N ARG A 296 8.46 -11.21 -9.99
CA ARG A 296 9.09 -10.84 -8.72
C ARG A 296 8.06 -10.80 -7.59
N LEU A 297 6.85 -10.29 -7.83
CA LEU A 297 5.77 -10.30 -6.84
C LEU A 297 5.47 -11.72 -6.37
N ASP A 298 5.39 -12.70 -7.28
CA ASP A 298 5.16 -14.10 -6.89
C ASP A 298 6.30 -14.66 -6.05
N VAL A 299 7.55 -14.28 -6.34
CA VAL A 299 8.70 -14.65 -5.49
C VAL A 299 8.58 -14.04 -4.10
N TYR A 300 8.25 -12.76 -3.98
CA TYR A 300 8.13 -12.10 -2.67
C TYR A 300 6.92 -12.59 -1.88
N ARG A 301 5.78 -12.86 -2.53
CA ARG A 301 4.63 -13.53 -1.91
C ARG A 301 5.04 -14.84 -1.25
N ALA A 302 5.73 -15.71 -2.01
CA ALA A 302 6.22 -17.00 -1.53
C ALA A 302 7.22 -16.90 -0.39
N LEU A 303 8.05 -15.87 -0.44
CA LEU A 303 9.09 -15.63 0.55
C LEU A 303 8.48 -15.09 1.87
N LEU A 304 7.49 -14.21 1.80
CA LEU A 304 6.80 -13.62 2.95
C LEU A 304 5.76 -14.56 3.57
N ARG A 305 5.18 -15.47 2.77
CA ARG A 305 4.20 -16.48 3.21
C ARG A 305 4.80 -17.43 4.23
N ARG A 306 4.02 -17.68 5.29
CA ARG A 306 4.28 -18.71 6.29
C ARG A 306 4.49 -20.05 5.61
N GLN A 307 5.64 -20.67 5.85
CA GLN A 307 5.90 -22.00 5.32
C GLN A 307 5.21 -23.04 6.21
N GLY A 308 4.50 -23.98 5.60
CA GLY A 308 4.03 -25.18 6.29
C GLY A 308 5.21 -26.01 6.81
N PRO A 309 4.96 -26.98 7.71
CA PRO A 309 5.99 -27.94 8.11
C PRO A 309 6.62 -28.57 6.85
N ALA A 310 7.94 -28.74 6.86
CA ALA A 310 8.61 -29.47 5.79
C ALA A 310 8.10 -30.92 5.83
N GLU A 311 7.31 -31.30 4.82
CA GLU A 311 7.01 -32.70 4.52
C GLU A 311 8.30 -33.46 4.14
#